data_AF-A0A9P6ITR7-F1
#
_entry.id   AF-A0A9P6ITR7-F1
#
_cell.length_a   1.000
_cell.length_b   1.000
_cell.length_c   1.000
_cell.angle_alpha   90.00
_cell.angle_beta   90.00
_cell.angle_gamma   90.00
#
_symmetry.space_group_name_H-M   'P 1'
#
loop_
_entity.id
_entity.type
_entity.pdbx_description
1 polymer ?
#
loop_
_entity_poly.entity_id
_entity_poly.type
_entity_poly.pdbx_seq_one_letter_code
_entity_poly.pdbx_strand_id
1 'polypeptide(L)'
;MLGLLCFVAHERKAATTAHFHEWLAGVGIALCRKRHINVTIIFTTHATLLVRYLCAGSVDFYNNLRNFDVDHEAGKRGIYHRYCIECAATHCCDVFTAVSHITANEAEHLLKRKRDGVLPNGLNVVKFSAMHEFQNLHAVSKDRIHDFFRGHFYGHYEFDLENTL
;
A
#
# COMPACT_ATOMS: atom_id res chain seq x y z
N MET A 1 4.53 -12.44 18.03
CA MET A 1 3.45 -11.44 18.23
C MET A 1 2.74 -11.62 19.57
N LEU A 2 2.21 -12.81 19.91
CA LEU A 2 1.48 -13.05 21.18
C LEU A 2 2.28 -12.75 22.47
N GLY A 3 3.58 -13.10 22.52
CA GLY A 3 4.41 -12.81 23.70
C GLY A 3 4.61 -11.32 23.98
N LEU A 4 4.75 -10.52 22.91
CA LEU A 4 4.92 -9.06 23.01
C LEU A 4 3.63 -8.38 23.53
N LEU A 5 2.48 -8.88 23.08
CA LEU A 5 1.16 -8.40 23.55
C LEU A 5 0.94 -8.68 25.03
N CYS A 6 1.44 -9.82 25.52
CA CYS A 6 1.35 -10.16 26.95
C CYS A 6 2.21 -9.21 27.80
N PHE A 7 3.40 -8.84 27.31
CA PHE A 7 4.24 -7.84 27.99
C PHE A 7 3.56 -6.46 28.04
N VAL A 8 3.06 -5.97 26.90
CA VAL A 8 2.37 -4.67 26.82
C VAL A 8 1.12 -4.63 27.71
N ALA A 9 0.39 -5.73 27.85
CA ALA A 9 -0.77 -5.80 28.73
C ALA A 9 -0.45 -5.53 30.22
N HIS A 10 0.80 -5.76 30.64
CA HIS A 10 1.26 -5.52 32.02
C HIS A 10 2.02 -4.19 32.17
N GLU A 11 2.32 -3.49 31.07
CA GLU A 11 3.02 -2.21 31.09
C GLU A 11 2.04 -1.10 31.47
N ARG A 12 2.26 -0.49 32.65
CA ARG A 12 1.39 0.56 33.21
C ARG A 12 2.06 1.92 33.31
N LYS A 13 3.37 2.03 33.03
CA LYS A 13 4.10 3.29 33.18
C LYS A 13 4.18 4.08 31.89
N ALA A 14 4.35 3.40 30.76
CA ALA A 14 4.49 4.05 29.46
C ALA A 14 3.23 3.89 28.59
N ALA A 15 2.82 4.97 27.92
CA ALA A 15 1.84 4.89 26.85
C ALA A 15 2.43 4.10 25.68
N THR A 16 1.76 3.02 25.26
CA THR A 16 2.23 2.17 24.16
C THR A 16 1.38 2.40 22.91
N THR A 17 2.04 2.56 21.77
CA THR A 17 1.40 2.65 20.45
C THR A 17 1.82 1.46 19.60
N ALA A 18 0.85 0.76 19.02
CA ALA A 18 1.08 -0.34 18.09
C ALA A 18 0.60 0.06 16.69
N HIS A 19 1.54 0.12 15.74
CA HIS A 19 1.28 0.47 14.36
C HIS A 19 1.35 -0.77 13.48
N PHE A 20 0.22 -1.10 12.86
CA PHE A 20 0.07 -2.25 11.97
C PHE A 20 -0.05 -1.79 10.52
N HIS A 21 0.66 -2.48 9.63
CA HIS A 21 0.57 -2.27 8.20
C HIS A 21 -0.07 -3.48 7.54
N GLU A 22 -1.06 -3.24 6.68
CA GLU A 22 -1.77 -4.24 5.89
C GLU A 22 -2.61 -5.27 6.67
N TRP A 23 -3.61 -5.82 5.99
CA TRP A 23 -4.55 -6.80 6.57
C TRP A 23 -3.85 -8.08 7.07
N LEU A 24 -2.68 -8.42 6.53
CA LEU A 24 -1.86 -9.55 6.97
C LEU A 24 -1.49 -9.45 8.45
N ALA A 25 -1.27 -8.23 8.96
CA ALA A 25 -1.02 -7.97 10.37
C ALA A 25 -2.32 -7.65 11.17
N GLY A 26 -3.46 -7.59 10.48
CA GLY A 26 -4.73 -7.09 11.00
C GLY A 26 -5.37 -7.93 12.11
N VAL A 27 -5.06 -9.23 12.17
CA VAL A 27 -5.55 -10.12 13.24
C VAL A 27 -5.10 -9.63 14.62
N GLY A 28 -3.89 -9.06 14.71
CA GLY A 28 -3.37 -8.47 15.94
C GLY A 28 -4.25 -7.34 16.48
N ILE A 29 -4.76 -6.48 15.59
CA ILE A 29 -5.64 -5.36 15.95
C ILE A 29 -6.95 -5.86 16.56
N ALA A 30 -7.61 -6.81 15.89
CA ALA A 30 -8.87 -7.38 16.38
C ALA A 30 -8.70 -8.04 17.76
N LEU A 31 -7.59 -8.76 17.98
CA LEU A 31 -7.27 -9.36 19.27
C LEU A 31 -6.98 -8.32 20.35
N CYS A 32 -6.20 -7.28 20.06
CA CYS A 32 -5.93 -6.19 21.00
C CYS A 32 -7.22 -5.51 21.46
N ARG A 33 -8.10 -5.19 20.51
CA ARG A 33 -9.39 -4.56 20.81
C ARG A 33 -10.29 -5.48 21.63
N LYS A 34 -10.42 -6.75 21.22
CA LYS A 34 -11.30 -7.73 21.89
C LYS A 34 -10.83 -8.06 23.31
N ARG A 35 -9.52 -8.07 23.56
CA ARG A 35 -8.93 -8.34 24.88
C ARG A 35 -8.74 -7.09 25.73
N HIS A 36 -9.17 -5.92 25.26
CA HIS A 36 -9.01 -4.63 25.96
C HIS A 36 -7.55 -4.37 26.40
N ILE A 37 -6.59 -4.69 25.52
CA ILE A 37 -5.18 -4.39 25.78
C ILE A 37 -5.00 -2.87 25.78
N ASN A 38 -4.32 -2.34 26.80
CA ASN A 38 -4.07 -0.91 26.96
C ASN A 38 -2.98 -0.42 25.98
N VAL A 39 -3.34 -0.32 24.70
CA VAL A 39 -2.46 0.12 23.61
C VAL A 39 -3.25 0.96 22.61
N THR A 40 -2.66 2.04 22.12
CA THR A 40 -3.22 2.82 21.01
C THR A 40 -2.87 2.13 19.70
N ILE A 41 -3.87 1.83 18.88
CA ILE A 41 -3.71 1.04 17.66
C ILE A 41 -3.83 1.94 16.43
N ILE A 42 -2.77 1.99 15.63
CA ILE A 42 -2.77 2.63 14.31
C ILE A 42 -2.79 1.55 13.24
N PHE A 43 -3.69 1.66 12.28
CA PHE A 43 -3.73 0.80 11.10
C PHE A 43 -3.49 1.61 9.84
N THR A 44 -2.53 1.19 9.02
CA THR A 44 -2.28 1.77 7.70
C THR A 44 -2.50 0.72 6.62
N THR A 45 -3.41 1.00 5.70
CA THR A 45 -3.54 0.25 4.44
C THR A 45 -2.80 0.99 3.31
N HIS A 46 -1.98 0.26 2.56
CA HIS A 46 -1.31 0.71 1.35
C HIS A 46 -2.16 0.45 0.11
N ALA A 47 -3.07 -0.52 0.16
CA ALA A 47 -4.12 -0.75 -0.82
C ALA A 47 -5.22 -1.62 -0.22
N THR A 48 -6.48 -1.39 -0.64
CA THR A 48 -7.54 -2.32 -0.23
C THR A 48 -7.44 -3.64 -1.00
N LEU A 49 -7.81 -4.75 -0.33
CA LEU A 49 -7.80 -6.06 -0.96
C LEU A 49 -8.70 -6.08 -2.20
N LEU A 50 -9.92 -5.53 -2.11
CA LEU A 50 -10.93 -5.60 -3.16
C LEU A 50 -10.54 -4.78 -4.41
N VAL A 51 -9.90 -3.61 -4.26
CA VAL A 51 -9.38 -2.79 -5.39
C VAL A 51 -8.52 -3.63 -6.32
N ARG A 52 -7.57 -4.39 -5.77
CA ARG A 52 -6.59 -5.15 -6.57
C ARG A 52 -7.28 -6.16 -7.49
N TYR A 53 -8.39 -6.75 -7.05
CA TYR A 53 -9.13 -7.72 -7.86
C TYR A 53 -10.20 -7.08 -8.77
N LEU A 54 -10.77 -5.93 -8.38
CA LEU A 54 -11.74 -5.22 -9.20
C LEU A 54 -11.07 -4.55 -10.41
N CYS A 55 -9.92 -3.90 -10.20
CA CYS A 55 -9.17 -3.26 -11.28
C CYS A 55 -8.61 -4.26 -12.30
N ALA A 56 -8.33 -5.50 -11.89
CA ALA A 56 -7.90 -6.56 -12.80
C ALA A 56 -9.05 -7.09 -13.71
N GLY A 57 -10.31 -6.82 -13.37
CA GLY A 57 -11.49 -7.39 -14.02
C GLY A 57 -12.10 -6.56 -15.16
N SER A 58 -11.41 -5.53 -15.67
CA SER A 58 -11.92 -4.63 -16.73
C SER A 58 -13.27 -3.96 -16.39
N VAL A 59 -13.57 -3.76 -15.10
CA VAL A 59 -14.76 -3.04 -14.65
C VAL A 59 -14.42 -1.55 -14.54
N ASP A 60 -15.37 -0.69 -14.90
CA ASP A 60 -15.27 0.75 -14.64
C ASP A 60 -15.37 1.02 -13.13
N PHE A 61 -14.21 0.92 -12.46
CA PHE A 61 -14.10 0.86 -11.01
C PHE A 61 -14.42 2.18 -10.33
N TYR A 62 -13.79 3.28 -10.76
CA TYR A 62 -13.93 4.56 -10.07
C TYR A 62 -15.32 5.17 -10.21
N ASN A 63 -15.99 4.98 -11.36
CA ASN A 63 -17.34 5.51 -11.57
C ASN A 63 -18.40 4.71 -10.78
N ASN A 64 -18.15 3.43 -10.49
CA ASN A 64 -19.08 2.55 -9.78
C ASN A 64 -18.70 2.27 -8.32
N LEU A 65 -17.68 2.94 -7.79
CA LEU A 65 -17.11 2.66 -6.46
C LEU A 65 -18.16 2.63 -5.33
N ARG A 66 -19.20 3.46 -5.43
CA ARG A 66 -20.30 3.56 -4.46
C ARG A 66 -21.29 2.39 -4.51
N ASN A 67 -21.37 1.70 -5.64
CA ASN A 67 -22.44 0.76 -5.96
C ASN A 67 -22.01 -0.71 -5.82
N PHE A 68 -20.75 -0.97 -5.45
CA PHE A 68 -20.27 -2.35 -5.27
C PHE A 68 -20.85 -3.01 -4.02
N ASP A 69 -21.42 -4.19 -4.21
CA ASP A 69 -21.65 -5.16 -3.15
C ASP A 69 -20.32 -5.84 -2.81
N VAL A 70 -19.69 -5.34 -1.75
CA VAL A 70 -18.37 -5.78 -1.29
C VAL A 70 -18.35 -7.25 -0.85
N ASP A 71 -19.44 -7.74 -0.28
CA ASP A 71 -19.55 -9.11 0.20
C ASP A 71 -19.71 -10.08 -0.98
N HIS A 72 -20.57 -9.72 -1.95
CA HIS A 72 -20.71 -10.47 -3.19
C HIS A 72 -19.39 -10.54 -3.97
N GLU A 73 -18.73 -9.39 -4.18
CA GLU A 73 -17.49 -9.32 -4.97
C GLU A 73 -16.34 -10.08 -4.29
N ALA A 74 -16.25 -10.04 -2.95
CA ALA A 74 -15.25 -10.79 -2.20
C ALA A 74 -15.56 -12.31 -2.17
N GLY A 75 -16.83 -12.67 -2.07
CA GLY A 75 -17.30 -14.07 -2.12
C GLY A 75 -17.05 -14.71 -3.49
N LYS A 76 -17.44 -14.02 -4.57
CA LYS A 76 -17.24 -14.46 -5.96
C LYS A 76 -15.77 -14.76 -6.29
N ARG A 77 -14.83 -14.08 -5.63
CA ARG A 77 -13.38 -14.25 -5.82
C ARG A 77 -12.71 -15.18 -4.81
N GLY A 78 -13.47 -15.74 -3.86
CA GLY A 78 -12.93 -16.61 -2.82
C GLY A 78 -12.03 -15.89 -1.80
N ILE A 79 -12.14 -14.57 -1.69
CA ILE A 79 -11.30 -13.73 -0.81
C ILE A 79 -12.06 -13.17 0.40
N TYR A 80 -13.33 -13.56 0.57
CA TYR A 80 -14.21 -13.07 1.64
C TYR A 80 -13.55 -13.09 3.03
N HIS A 81 -12.93 -14.21 3.41
CA HIS A 81 -12.24 -14.35 4.69
C HIS A 81 -11.11 -13.32 4.90
N ARG A 82 -10.36 -12.97 3.84
CA ARG A 82 -9.28 -11.97 3.91
C ARG A 82 -9.85 -10.56 4.00
N TYR A 83 -10.90 -10.30 3.23
CA TYR A 83 -11.65 -9.05 3.28
C TYR A 83 -12.22 -8.81 4.69
N CYS A 84 -12.77 -9.84 5.33
CA CYS A 84 -13.23 -9.73 6.72
C CYS A 84 -12.09 -9.35 7.70
N ILE A 85 -10.87 -9.87 7.51
CA ILE A 85 -9.72 -9.48 8.35
C ILE A 85 -9.37 -8.01 8.12
N GLU A 86 -9.37 -7.55 6.87
CA GLU A 86 -9.12 -6.15 6.53
C GLU A 86 -10.18 -5.22 7.13
N CYS A 87 -11.47 -5.54 6.99
CA CYS A 87 -12.55 -4.81 7.63
C CYS A 87 -12.42 -4.81 9.16
N ALA A 88 -12.19 -5.97 9.77
CA ALA A 88 -12.04 -6.07 11.21
C ALA A 88 -10.87 -5.21 11.72
N ALA A 89 -9.73 -5.23 11.02
CA ALA A 89 -8.57 -4.39 11.32
C ALA A 89 -8.92 -2.90 11.24
N THR A 90 -9.56 -2.48 10.15
CA THR A 90 -10.00 -1.10 9.92
C THR A 90 -10.98 -0.63 10.99
N HIS A 91 -11.94 -1.44 11.42
CA HIS A 91 -12.94 -1.04 12.41
C HIS A 91 -12.44 -1.16 13.85
N CYS A 92 -11.46 -2.03 14.12
CA CYS A 92 -10.96 -2.25 15.47
C CYS A 92 -9.80 -1.32 15.86
N CYS A 93 -9.13 -0.63 14.93
CA CYS A 93 -8.05 0.31 15.26
C CYS A 93 -8.57 1.63 15.86
N ASP A 94 -7.73 2.34 16.61
CA ASP A 94 -8.07 3.70 17.08
C ASP A 94 -7.92 4.70 15.94
N VAL A 95 -6.81 4.62 15.20
CA VAL A 95 -6.51 5.49 14.06
C VAL A 95 -6.37 4.67 12.78
N PHE A 96 -7.13 5.03 11.75
CA PHE A 96 -7.09 4.43 10.43
C PHE A 96 -6.48 5.39 9.41
N THR A 97 -5.48 4.92 8.65
CA THR A 97 -4.75 5.73 7.68
C THR A 97 -4.58 5.00 6.35
N ALA A 98 -4.41 5.76 5.28
CA ALA A 98 -4.09 5.25 3.95
C ALA A 98 -2.86 5.98 3.39
N VAL A 99 -2.18 5.41 2.40
CA VAL A 99 -0.95 6.01 1.83
C VAL A 99 -1.20 7.10 0.79
N SER A 100 -2.42 7.24 0.29
CA SER A 100 -2.77 8.27 -0.69
C SER A 100 -4.22 8.73 -0.54
N HIS A 101 -4.55 9.89 -1.11
CA HIS A 101 -5.92 10.39 -1.17
C HIS A 101 -6.85 9.48 -2.00
N ILE A 102 -6.32 8.84 -3.04
CA ILE A 102 -7.09 7.93 -3.89
C ILE A 102 -7.41 6.66 -3.11
N THR A 103 -6.40 6.03 -2.52
CA THR A 103 -6.56 4.83 -1.69
C THR A 103 -7.49 5.07 -0.51
N ALA A 104 -7.43 6.27 0.06
CA ALA A 104 -8.36 6.66 1.11
C ALA A 104 -9.82 6.70 0.66
N ASN A 105 -10.09 7.26 -0.52
CA ASN A 105 -11.43 7.32 -1.08
C ASN A 105 -11.95 5.91 -1.38
N GLU A 106 -11.10 5.04 -1.92
CA GLU A 106 -11.42 3.61 -2.12
C GLU A 106 -11.77 2.92 -0.80
N ALA A 107 -10.91 3.07 0.22
CA ALA A 107 -11.11 2.46 1.53
C ALA A 107 -12.39 2.93 2.23
N GLU A 108 -12.78 4.19 2.08
CA GLU A 108 -14.03 4.70 2.65
C GLU A 108 -15.25 3.95 2.09
N HIS A 109 -15.28 3.73 0.77
CA HIS A 109 -16.39 3.05 0.10
C HIS A 109 -16.35 1.53 0.28
N LEU A 110 -15.16 0.94 0.32
CA LEU A 110 -14.99 -0.51 0.35
C LEU A 110 -14.95 -1.07 1.78
N LEU A 111 -14.27 -0.40 2.70
CA LEU A 111 -14.13 -0.84 4.10
C LEU A 111 -15.14 -0.15 5.03
N LYS A 112 -15.97 0.77 4.50
CA LYS A 112 -17.06 1.44 5.22
C LYS A 112 -16.60 2.23 6.47
N ARG A 113 -15.35 2.71 6.47
CA ARG A 113 -14.80 3.61 7.50
C ARG A 113 -14.03 4.73 6.83
N LYS A 114 -14.37 5.97 7.16
CA LYS A 114 -13.58 7.13 6.75
C LYS A 114 -12.24 7.11 7.47
N ARG A 115 -11.16 7.35 6.73
CA ARG A 115 -9.80 7.47 7.27
C ARG A 115 -9.64 8.71 8.15
N ASP A 116 -8.73 8.62 9.10
CA ASP A 116 -8.32 9.69 10.00
C ASP A 116 -7.18 10.54 9.39
N GLY A 117 -6.35 9.95 8.51
CA GLY A 117 -5.22 10.65 7.89
C GLY A 117 -4.65 9.95 6.65
N VAL A 118 -3.77 10.64 5.93
CA VAL A 118 -2.95 10.07 4.85
C VAL A 118 -1.48 10.10 5.24
N LEU A 119 -0.80 8.96 5.10
CA LEU A 119 0.61 8.78 5.40
C LEU A 119 1.36 8.41 4.11
N PRO A 120 1.81 9.39 3.31
CA PRO A 120 2.46 9.12 2.03
C PRO A 120 3.79 8.41 2.24
N ASN A 121 4.12 7.50 1.33
CA ASN A 121 5.41 6.80 1.36
C ASN A 121 6.55 7.76 1.03
N GLY A 122 7.51 7.86 1.95
CA GLY A 122 8.75 8.60 1.73
C GLY A 122 9.81 7.76 1.01
N LEU A 123 10.82 8.42 0.47
CA LEU A 123 12.05 7.81 -0.01
C LEU A 123 13.24 8.44 0.70
N ASN A 124 14.27 7.64 0.96
CA ASN A 124 15.56 8.16 1.44
C ASN A 124 16.28 8.81 0.25
N VAL A 125 16.09 10.12 0.09
CA VAL A 125 16.72 10.87 -0.99
C VAL A 125 18.21 11.03 -0.67
N VAL A 126 19.05 10.26 -1.37
CA VAL A 126 20.48 10.53 -1.42
C VAL A 126 20.65 11.84 -2.16
N LYS A 127 20.96 12.92 -1.43
CA LYS A 127 21.29 14.19 -2.03
C LYS A 127 22.68 14.04 -2.64
N PHE A 128 22.74 13.86 -3.96
CA PHE A 128 24.00 14.02 -4.67
C PHE A 128 24.54 15.41 -4.37
N SER A 129 25.78 15.47 -3.88
CA SER A 129 26.48 16.71 -3.53
C SER A 129 26.58 17.68 -4.72
N ALA A 130 26.41 17.15 -5.93
CA ALA A 130 26.56 17.81 -7.21
C ALA A 130 25.42 17.42 -8.15
N MET A 131 24.54 18.37 -8.54
CA MET A 131 23.49 18.16 -9.54
C MET A 131 24.01 17.61 -10.88
N HIS A 132 25.26 17.93 -11.24
CA HIS A 132 25.91 17.45 -12.47
C HIS A 132 26.26 15.96 -12.43
N GLU A 133 26.44 15.37 -11.25
CA GLU A 133 26.72 13.95 -11.11
C GLU A 133 25.54 13.09 -11.58
N PHE A 134 24.31 13.53 -11.30
CA PHE A 134 23.10 12.88 -11.80
C PHE A 134 23.02 12.92 -13.35
N GLN A 135 23.39 14.04 -13.97
CA GLN A 135 23.41 14.17 -15.42
C GLN A 135 24.48 13.25 -16.05
N ASN A 136 25.65 13.15 -15.44
CA ASN A 136 26.70 12.24 -15.87
C ASN A 136 26.26 10.77 -15.76
N LEU A 137 25.62 10.41 -14.64
CA LEU A 137 25.08 9.06 -14.44
C LEU A 137 23.96 8.74 -15.43
N HIS A 138 23.13 9.72 -15.79
CA HIS A 138 22.13 9.57 -16.84
C HIS A 138 22.78 9.23 -18.19
N ALA A 139 23.78 10.01 -18.64
CA ALA A 139 24.47 9.75 -19.90
C ALA A 139 25.14 8.36 -19.92
N VAL A 140 25.88 8.01 -18.86
CA VAL A 140 26.54 6.69 -18.73
C VAL A 140 25.52 5.54 -18.75
N SER A 141 24.36 5.72 -18.12
CA SER A 141 23.31 4.70 -18.12
C SER A 141 22.60 4.61 -19.48
N LYS A 142 22.38 5.76 -20.15
CA LYS A 142 21.81 5.85 -21.50
C LYS A 142 22.70 5.11 -22.51
N ASP A 143 24.02 5.26 -22.43
CA ASP A 143 24.96 4.55 -23.32
C ASP A 143 24.86 3.02 -23.18
N ARG A 144 24.70 2.51 -21.95
CA ARG A 144 24.49 1.08 -21.71
C ARG A 144 23.18 0.58 -22.32
N ILE A 145 22.13 1.41 -22.29
CA ILE A 145 20.85 1.11 -22.94
C ILE A 145 21.06 1.11 -24.46
N HIS A 146 21.77 2.10 -25.02
CA HIS A 146 22.09 2.15 -26.44
C HIS A 146 22.82 0.91 -26.93
N ASP A 147 23.80 0.40 -26.18
CA ASP A 147 24.50 -0.85 -26.52
C ASP A 147 23.56 -2.05 -26.57
N PHE A 148 22.63 -2.17 -25.62
CA PHE A 148 21.59 -3.19 -25.65
C PHE A 148 20.70 -3.05 -26.89
N PHE A 149 20.26 -1.83 -27.22
CA PHE A 149 19.39 -1.57 -28.38
C PHE A 149 20.10 -1.87 -29.70
N ARG A 150 21.37 -1.51 -29.86
CA ARG A 150 22.16 -1.85 -31.06
C ARG A 150 22.22 -3.37 -31.29
N GLY A 151 22.37 -4.15 -30.22
CA GLY A 151 22.32 -5.60 -30.28
C GLY A 151 20.92 -6.15 -30.58
N HIS A 152 19.89 -5.61 -29.92
CA HIS A 152 18.50 -6.07 -30.07
C HIS A 152 17.92 -5.78 -31.46
N PHE A 153 18.25 -4.62 -32.03
CA PHE A 153 17.82 -4.18 -33.36
C PHE A 153 18.87 -4.42 -34.45
N TYR A 154 19.80 -5.37 -34.23
CA TYR A 154 20.81 -5.71 -35.22
C TYR A 154 20.16 -6.13 -36.55
N GLY A 155 20.53 -5.47 -37.65
CA GLY A 155 19.93 -5.68 -38.97
C GLY A 155 18.68 -4.84 -39.27
N HIS A 156 18.12 -4.15 -38.28
CA HIS A 156 16.94 -3.26 -38.40
C HIS A 156 17.18 -1.91 -37.72
N TYR A 157 18.42 -1.45 -37.71
CA TYR A 157 18.83 -0.20 -37.06
C TYR A 157 18.61 1.00 -38.00
N GLU A 158 17.36 1.47 -38.08
CA GLU A 158 16.93 2.53 -39.01
C GLU A 158 16.59 3.87 -38.32
N PHE A 159 16.89 4.02 -37.03
CA PHE A 159 16.57 5.20 -36.23
C PHE A 159 17.78 5.77 -35.48
N ASP A 160 17.75 7.08 -35.25
CA ASP A 160 18.79 7.81 -34.54
C ASP A 160 18.57 7.71 -33.02
N LEU A 161 19.48 7.03 -32.32
CA LEU A 161 19.43 6.90 -30.86
C LEU A 161 19.60 8.25 -30.14
N GLU A 162 20.25 9.25 -30.75
CA GLU A 162 20.35 10.58 -30.15
C GLU A 162 19.03 11.35 -30.17
N ASN A 163 18.13 10.97 -31.06
CA ASN A 163 16.77 11.52 -31.16
C ASN A 163 15.68 10.50 -30.76
N THR A 164 16.05 9.52 -29.92
CA THR A 164 15.13 8.53 -29.34
C THR A 164 14.98 8.78 -27.84
N LEU A 165 13.73 8.76 -27.34
CA LEU A 165 13.37 9.02 -25.94
C LEU A 165 12.95 7.75 -25.21
#